data_AF-A0A966U215-F1
#
_entry.id   AF-A0A966U215-F1
#
_cell.length_a   1.000
_cell.length_b   1.000
_cell.length_c   1.000
_cell.angle_alpha   90.00
_cell.angle_beta   90.00
_cell.angle_gamma   90.00
#
_symmetry.space_group_name_H-M   'P 1'
#
loop_
_entity.id
_entity.type
_entity.pdbx_description
1 polymer ?
#
loop_
_entity_poly.entity_id
_entity_poly.type
_entity_poly.pdbx_seq_one_letter_code
_entity_poly.pdbx_strand_id
1 'polypeptide(L)'
;HERLTQRFVDRRAAQLIRRLDPASEEDLLSAVTRQGDVIVEGHNVGRVEGFIFHPDATAEDEETRKLVLRAARRALREEMPRRVAALEIGKSEAFSLTADHKILWDGADIARLRAGAEPSKPVVEVLPSEFLDSAQRERVRLRLSNFIEGTLAKDLSSIAAVEKKAEDDNTLRGPAFMLRESLGIRPGNSKAHFPQEVQAKLKTIGARAGRYALYVPEALKPRAMAMRAQLWALSRNIPTPDLPAPGLVSLAADGVTALSWLPGFAETIGWVPAGPLLLRLDVAERISGELSYLTRRAPSPLPPEILGRFAIKGEMVPLVLAGLGFRVIEAEVLGEDVQGPTRPMMVAWQRPAQPERNNRGPRRDQQPRGEGAAAERGPRREGEARPPRNRDRGPRRDAAPVAPAEGAPAEASTEASPVASAEAPRPEREPRRDDRNNNRNAKPRAPGGAFGKTGGPGGGGGGGGREDRGPRRDDRDRGPRRDDRGPGGPETRVYHQDSVKVADEDNPFAKLAALKLK
;
A
#
# COMPACT_ATOMS: atom_id res chain seq x y z
N HIS A 1 51.30 41.13 -15.53
CA HIS A 1 51.39 39.66 -15.30
C HIS A 1 50.61 38.93 -16.38
N GLU A 2 49.41 39.42 -16.76
CA GLU A 2 48.50 38.74 -17.71
C GLU A 2 49.14 38.36 -19.04
N ARG A 3 49.94 39.22 -19.66
CA ARG A 3 50.64 38.92 -20.93
C ARG A 3 51.55 37.68 -20.88
N LEU A 4 51.91 37.20 -19.69
CA LEU A 4 52.60 35.93 -19.51
C LEU A 4 51.59 34.78 -19.43
N THR A 5 50.54 34.93 -18.62
CA THR A 5 49.43 33.97 -18.46
C THR A 5 48.75 33.67 -19.80
N GLN A 6 48.44 34.72 -20.57
CA GLN A 6 47.84 34.65 -21.90
C GLN A 6 48.70 33.81 -22.84
N ARG A 7 50.02 34.07 -22.90
CA ARG A 7 50.98 33.27 -23.68
C ARG A 7 51.12 31.81 -23.23
N PHE A 8 50.73 31.46 -22.01
CA PHE A 8 50.64 30.06 -21.55
C PHE A 8 49.31 29.41 -21.92
N VAL A 9 48.20 30.17 -21.93
CA VAL A 9 46.89 29.73 -22.47
C VAL A 9 47.00 29.53 -23.99
N ASP A 10 47.48 30.53 -24.74
CA ASP A 10 47.72 30.47 -26.19
C ASP A 10 48.58 29.26 -26.57
N ARG A 11 49.62 28.94 -25.78
CA ARG A 11 50.47 27.76 -26.02
C ARG A 11 49.77 26.44 -25.73
N ARG A 12 48.87 26.38 -24.73
CA ARG A 12 48.03 25.19 -24.49
C ARG A 12 47.00 25.02 -25.59
N ALA A 13 46.27 26.08 -25.96
CA ALA A 13 45.33 26.08 -27.07
C ALA A 13 46.02 25.67 -28.38
N ALA A 14 47.19 26.24 -28.71
CA ALA A 14 47.96 25.86 -29.89
C ALA A 14 48.55 24.44 -29.83
N GLN A 15 48.89 23.91 -28.64
CA GLN A 15 49.26 22.49 -28.49
C GLN A 15 48.06 21.55 -28.63
N LEU A 16 46.87 21.98 -28.21
CA LEU A 16 45.61 21.29 -28.53
C LEU A 16 45.40 21.30 -30.03
N ILE A 17 45.26 22.48 -30.66
CA ILE A 17 44.97 22.66 -32.09
C ILE A 17 45.95 21.86 -32.97
N ARG A 18 47.24 21.81 -32.63
CA ARG A 18 48.26 21.05 -33.36
C ARG A 18 48.23 19.52 -33.15
N ARG A 19 47.39 19.01 -32.25
CA ARG A 19 46.99 17.59 -32.10
C ARG A 19 45.52 17.34 -32.46
N LEU A 20 44.75 18.39 -32.70
CA LEU A 20 43.35 18.37 -33.14
C LEU A 20 43.23 18.41 -34.68
N ASP A 21 44.34 18.20 -35.40
CA ASP A 21 44.36 18.16 -36.86
C ASP A 21 43.44 17.03 -37.36
N PRO A 22 42.44 17.29 -38.22
CA PRO A 22 41.50 16.27 -38.68
C PRO A 22 42.14 15.13 -39.49
N ALA A 23 43.43 15.24 -39.85
CA ALA A 23 44.21 14.14 -40.42
C ALA A 23 44.86 13.21 -39.38
N SER A 24 44.96 13.60 -38.10
CA SER A 24 45.51 12.77 -37.03
C SER A 24 44.39 12.09 -36.23
N GLU A 25 44.15 10.81 -36.51
CA GLU A 25 43.37 9.90 -35.65
C GLU A 25 44.16 9.50 -34.38
N GLU A 26 44.88 10.43 -33.75
CA GLU A 26 45.50 10.21 -32.44
C GLU A 26 44.38 10.12 -31.38
N ASP A 27 44.33 8.98 -30.68
CA ASP A 27 43.26 8.68 -29.73
C ASP A 27 43.32 9.60 -28.50
N LEU A 28 42.53 10.68 -28.54
CA LEU A 28 42.38 11.66 -27.45
C LEU A 28 42.10 10.93 -26.12
N LEU A 29 43.05 11.02 -25.20
CA LEU A 29 43.05 10.27 -23.96
C LEU A 29 41.89 10.75 -23.09
N SER A 30 40.90 9.88 -22.96
CA SER A 30 39.60 10.20 -22.37
C SER A 30 39.19 9.16 -21.34
N ALA A 31 38.68 9.62 -20.21
CA ALA A 31 38.40 8.81 -19.03
C ALA A 31 37.20 9.34 -18.26
N VAL A 32 36.46 8.44 -17.60
CA VAL A 32 35.35 8.76 -16.70
C VAL A 32 35.77 8.45 -15.28
N THR A 33 35.62 9.40 -14.36
CA THR A 33 35.95 9.19 -12.94
C THR A 33 34.87 8.36 -12.24
N ARG A 34 35.20 7.79 -11.08
CA ARG A 34 34.20 7.15 -10.18
C ARG A 34 33.15 8.15 -9.65
N GLN A 35 33.42 9.46 -9.70
CA GLN A 35 32.51 10.52 -9.27
C GLN A 35 31.60 11.02 -10.42
N GLY A 36 31.85 10.53 -11.64
CA GLY A 36 31.08 10.81 -12.86
C GLY A 36 31.70 11.83 -13.79
N ASP A 37 32.81 12.48 -13.42
CA ASP A 37 33.44 13.52 -14.26
C ASP A 37 34.03 12.90 -15.52
N VAL A 38 33.90 13.59 -16.66
CA VAL A 38 34.41 13.14 -17.96
C VAL A 38 35.60 14.00 -18.33
N ILE A 39 36.78 13.39 -18.39
CA ILE A 39 38.05 14.06 -18.61
C ILE A 39 38.55 13.69 -20.01
N VAL A 40 39.00 14.67 -20.79
CA VAL A 40 39.62 14.50 -22.12
C VAL A 40 40.90 15.33 -22.15
N GLU A 41 42.04 14.71 -22.51
CA GLU A 41 43.38 15.36 -22.49
C GLU A 41 43.66 16.12 -21.18
N GLY A 42 43.25 15.55 -20.04
CA GLY A 42 43.41 16.15 -18.71
C GLY A 42 42.47 17.31 -18.35
N HIS A 43 41.55 17.70 -19.25
CA HIS A 43 40.57 18.77 -19.03
C HIS A 43 39.20 18.15 -18.70
N ASN A 44 38.47 18.73 -17.74
CA ASN A 44 37.10 18.31 -17.44
C ASN A 44 36.14 18.83 -18.53
N VAL A 45 35.23 17.98 -18.99
CA VAL A 45 34.29 18.23 -20.10
C VAL A 45 32.84 18.22 -19.61
N GLY A 46 32.59 17.79 -18.37
CA GLY A 46 31.24 17.63 -17.81
C GLY A 46 31.11 16.40 -16.93
N ARG A 47 29.87 16.05 -16.56
CA ARG A 47 29.57 15.00 -15.58
C ARG A 47 28.50 14.02 -16.07
N VAL A 48 28.64 12.74 -15.69
CA VAL A 48 27.66 11.68 -15.93
C VAL A 48 26.89 11.37 -14.65
N GLU A 49 25.64 11.82 -14.60
CA GLU A 49 24.73 11.52 -13.51
C GLU A 49 23.84 10.35 -13.95
N GLY A 50 24.05 9.19 -13.32
CA GLY A 50 23.45 7.92 -13.74
C GLY A 50 23.87 7.53 -15.16
N PHE A 51 22.98 7.80 -16.13
CA PHE A 51 23.14 7.55 -17.56
C PHE A 51 23.02 8.80 -18.44
N ILE A 52 22.90 9.99 -17.85
CA ILE A 52 22.76 11.28 -18.54
C ILE A 52 24.08 12.04 -18.44
N PHE A 53 24.52 12.66 -19.54
CA PHE A 53 25.72 13.49 -19.58
C PHE A 53 25.35 14.98 -19.57
N HIS A 54 25.93 15.70 -18.62
CA HIS A 54 25.82 17.15 -18.46
C HIS A 54 27.17 17.77 -18.87
N PRO A 55 27.31 18.27 -20.11
CA PRO A 55 28.55 18.91 -20.55
C PRO A 55 28.79 20.22 -19.79
N ASP A 56 30.03 20.47 -19.41
CA ASP A 56 30.44 21.77 -18.88
C ASP A 56 30.52 22.81 -20.01
N ALA A 57 30.31 24.08 -19.67
CA ALA A 57 30.18 25.18 -20.62
C ALA A 57 31.50 25.86 -20.99
N THR A 58 32.62 25.45 -20.36
CA THR A 58 33.88 26.18 -20.18
C THR A 58 34.86 26.18 -21.36
N ALA A 59 34.52 25.58 -22.50
CA ALA A 59 35.37 25.63 -23.71
C ALA A 59 35.20 26.96 -24.46
N GLU A 60 36.32 27.67 -24.67
CA GLU A 60 36.37 29.01 -25.29
C GLU A 60 36.13 29.00 -26.82
N ASP A 61 36.61 27.97 -27.53
CA ASP A 61 36.47 27.80 -28.98
C ASP A 61 35.45 26.73 -29.37
N GLU A 62 34.57 27.04 -30.33
CA GLU A 62 33.45 26.19 -30.75
C GLU A 62 33.88 24.91 -31.51
N GLU A 63 34.98 24.93 -32.27
CA GLU A 63 35.51 23.72 -32.93
C GLU A 63 36.17 22.79 -31.91
N THR A 64 36.98 23.35 -31.00
CA THR A 64 37.57 22.62 -29.87
C THR A 64 36.48 22.00 -29.00
N ARG A 65 35.43 22.76 -28.66
CA ARG A 65 34.24 22.28 -27.94
C ARG A 65 33.60 21.08 -28.65
N LYS A 66 33.38 21.16 -29.97
CA LYS A 66 32.80 20.05 -30.77
C LYS A 66 33.65 18.78 -30.72
N LEU A 67 34.98 18.88 -30.87
CA LEU A 67 35.83 17.69 -30.84
C LEU A 67 35.98 17.10 -29.43
N VAL A 68 36.13 17.95 -28.41
CA VAL A 68 36.20 17.53 -27.01
C VAL A 68 34.89 16.83 -26.58
N LEU A 69 33.72 17.32 -27.02
CA LEU A 69 32.44 16.62 -26.86
C LEU A 69 32.35 15.30 -27.65
N ARG A 70 32.97 15.20 -28.83
CA ARG A 70 33.05 13.95 -29.61
C ARG A 70 33.90 12.90 -28.89
N ALA A 71 35.04 13.29 -28.31
CA ALA A 71 35.89 12.41 -27.51
C ALA A 71 35.19 11.96 -26.22
N ALA A 72 34.58 12.89 -25.47
CA ALA A 72 33.75 12.56 -24.31
C ALA A 72 32.65 11.54 -24.67
N ARG A 73 31.90 11.75 -25.75
CA ARG A 73 30.87 10.82 -26.23
C ARG A 73 31.40 9.43 -26.61
N ARG A 74 32.67 9.29 -27.01
CA ARG A 74 33.30 7.98 -27.24
C ARG A 74 33.58 7.27 -25.92
N ALA A 75 34.31 7.90 -25.00
CA ALA A 75 34.61 7.34 -23.68
C ALA A 75 33.33 6.92 -22.91
N LEU A 76 32.26 7.70 -23.04
CA LEU A 76 30.96 7.38 -22.45
C LEU A 76 30.33 6.10 -22.99
N ARG A 77 30.46 5.81 -24.29
CA ARG A 77 29.95 4.56 -24.88
C ARG A 77 30.76 3.34 -24.46
N GLU A 78 32.05 3.52 -24.20
CA GLU A 78 32.94 2.46 -23.71
C GLU A 78 32.73 2.18 -22.20
N GLU A 79 32.35 3.19 -21.41
CA GLU A 79 32.05 3.05 -19.97
C GLU A 79 30.60 2.61 -19.67
N MET A 80 29.62 2.94 -20.53
CA MET A 80 28.20 2.64 -20.26
C MET A 80 27.90 1.15 -19.97
N PRO A 81 28.48 0.17 -20.69
CA PRO A 81 28.33 -1.25 -20.36
C PRO A 81 28.77 -1.60 -18.94
N ARG A 82 29.81 -0.94 -18.41
CA ARG A 82 30.29 -1.14 -17.02
C ARG A 82 29.29 -0.57 -16.01
N ARG A 83 28.75 0.63 -16.29
CA ARG A 83 27.69 1.24 -15.44
C ARG A 83 26.43 0.40 -15.40
N VAL A 84 25.99 -0.15 -16.53
CA VAL A 84 24.84 -1.08 -16.59
C VAL A 84 25.12 -2.34 -15.77
N ALA A 85 26.30 -2.97 -15.91
CA ALA A 85 26.66 -4.14 -15.12
C ALA A 85 26.77 -3.86 -13.61
N ALA A 86 27.26 -2.68 -13.21
CA ALA A 86 27.30 -2.23 -11.83
C ALA A 86 25.88 -2.07 -11.25
N LEU A 87 24.95 -1.51 -12.03
CA LEU A 87 23.54 -1.36 -11.65
C LEU A 87 22.84 -2.74 -11.53
N GLU A 88 23.10 -3.67 -12.45
CA GLU A 88 22.58 -5.05 -12.42
C GLU A 88 22.96 -5.77 -11.12
N ILE A 89 24.24 -5.72 -10.75
CA ILE A 89 24.80 -6.38 -9.55
C ILE A 89 24.51 -5.58 -8.27
N GLY A 90 24.18 -4.30 -8.37
CA GLY A 90 23.91 -3.39 -7.26
C GLY A 90 22.84 -3.90 -6.29
N LYS A 91 23.04 -3.67 -4.99
CA LYS A 91 22.07 -3.99 -3.94
C LYS A 91 20.84 -3.07 -4.04
N SER A 92 19.69 -3.55 -3.55
CA SER A 92 18.47 -2.73 -3.46
C SER A 92 18.60 -1.46 -2.62
N GLU A 93 19.63 -1.35 -1.79
CA GLU A 93 19.95 -0.17 -0.96
C GLU A 93 20.60 0.97 -1.76
N ALA A 94 21.13 0.70 -2.96
CA ALA A 94 21.68 1.71 -3.86
C ALA A 94 20.59 2.47 -4.65
N PHE A 95 19.33 2.02 -4.55
CA PHE A 95 18.18 2.62 -5.22
C PHE A 95 17.24 3.32 -4.23
N SER A 96 16.68 4.46 -4.63
CA SER A 96 15.67 5.17 -3.84
C SER A 96 14.56 5.76 -4.72
N LEU A 97 13.40 6.05 -4.13
CA LEU A 97 12.21 6.59 -4.78
C LEU A 97 11.86 7.96 -4.19
N THR A 98 11.77 8.98 -5.04
CA THR A 98 11.41 10.36 -4.64
C THR A 98 9.90 10.58 -4.53
N ALA A 99 9.47 11.74 -4.03
CA ALA A 99 8.06 12.17 -4.06
C ALA A 99 7.55 12.45 -5.49
N ASP A 100 8.45 12.74 -6.44
CA ASP A 100 8.16 12.95 -7.86
C ASP A 100 8.18 11.64 -8.69
N HIS A 101 8.08 10.49 -8.03
CA HIS A 101 8.05 9.16 -8.64
C HIS A 101 9.31 8.76 -9.43
N LYS A 102 10.42 9.48 -9.26
CA LYS A 102 11.72 9.14 -9.88
C LYS A 102 12.48 8.10 -9.06
N ILE A 103 13.11 7.17 -9.76
CA ILE A 103 14.06 6.21 -9.19
C ILE A 103 15.47 6.75 -9.38
N LEU A 104 16.18 6.89 -8.26
CA LEU A 104 17.58 7.31 -8.23
C LEU A 104 18.48 6.09 -8.02
N TRP A 105 19.69 6.15 -8.57
CA TRP A 105 20.80 5.23 -8.28
C TRP A 105 22.02 6.05 -7.88
N ASP A 106 22.60 5.74 -6.72
CA ASP A 106 23.76 6.44 -6.14
C ASP A 106 23.61 7.99 -6.13
N GLY A 107 22.37 8.45 -5.96
CA GLY A 107 21.97 9.87 -5.90
C GLY A 107 21.52 10.49 -7.23
N ALA A 108 21.68 9.81 -8.38
CA ALA A 108 21.33 10.35 -9.70
C ALA A 108 20.03 9.76 -10.26
N ASP A 109 19.20 10.60 -10.89
CA ASP A 109 17.98 10.20 -11.60
C ASP A 109 18.28 9.24 -12.76
N ILE A 110 17.64 8.07 -12.80
CA ILE A 110 17.81 7.09 -13.89
C ILE A 110 16.51 6.55 -14.51
N ALA A 111 15.39 6.62 -13.79
CA ALA A 111 14.09 6.19 -14.28
C ALA A 111 12.96 6.94 -13.58
N ARG A 112 11.74 6.84 -14.11
CA ARG A 112 10.50 7.24 -13.43
C ARG A 112 9.52 6.08 -13.36
N LEU A 113 8.64 6.09 -12.36
CA LEU A 113 7.46 5.25 -12.37
C LEU A 113 6.37 5.88 -13.24
N ARG A 114 5.53 5.03 -13.81
CA ARG A 114 4.24 5.35 -14.44
C ARG A 114 3.16 4.47 -13.82
N ALA A 115 1.94 4.96 -13.78
CA ALA A 115 0.80 4.13 -13.40
C ALA A 115 0.67 2.95 -14.40
N GLY A 116 0.56 1.72 -13.88
CA GLY A 116 0.30 0.52 -14.68
C GLY A 116 -1.17 0.11 -14.67
N ALA A 117 -1.44 -1.11 -15.12
CA ALA A 117 -2.80 -1.64 -15.24
C ALA A 117 -3.50 -1.91 -13.88
N GLU A 118 -2.73 -2.10 -12.81
CA GLU A 118 -3.23 -2.25 -11.44
C GLU A 118 -2.55 -1.22 -10.52
N PRO A 119 -3.22 -0.66 -9.50
CA PRO A 119 -2.64 0.32 -8.58
C PRO A 119 -1.35 -0.16 -7.86
N SER A 120 -1.20 -1.47 -7.68
CA SER A 120 -0.04 -2.12 -7.05
C SER A 120 1.03 -2.60 -8.04
N LYS A 121 0.88 -2.35 -9.35
CA LYS A 121 1.82 -2.76 -10.41
C LYS A 121 2.24 -1.54 -11.27
N PRO A 122 3.03 -0.60 -10.73
CA PRO A 122 3.57 0.51 -11.50
C PRO A 122 4.57 0.03 -12.56
N VAL A 123 4.65 0.76 -13.68
CA VAL A 123 5.59 0.48 -14.78
C VAL A 123 6.83 1.34 -14.61
N VAL A 124 8.02 0.76 -14.79
CA VAL A 124 9.29 1.52 -14.79
C VAL A 124 9.61 2.00 -16.21
N GLU A 125 9.85 3.30 -16.35
CA GLU A 125 10.28 3.97 -17.56
C GLU A 125 11.69 4.54 -17.35
N VAL A 126 12.70 3.91 -17.98
CA VAL A 126 14.10 4.38 -17.93
C VAL A 126 14.23 5.72 -18.66
N LEU A 127 14.96 6.68 -18.08
CA LEU A 127 15.10 8.01 -18.67
C LEU A 127 15.81 7.97 -20.03
N PRO A 128 15.47 8.88 -20.97
CA PRO A 128 16.17 8.97 -22.25
C PRO A 128 17.67 9.24 -22.07
N SER A 129 18.50 8.44 -22.72
CA SER A 129 19.96 8.61 -22.80
C SER A 129 20.42 8.33 -24.22
N GLU A 130 21.39 9.12 -24.72
CA GLU A 130 22.04 8.90 -26.02
C GLU A 130 23.15 7.81 -25.97
N PHE A 131 23.41 7.25 -24.78
CA PHE A 131 24.47 6.27 -24.53
C PHE A 131 23.95 4.85 -24.28
N LEU A 132 22.68 4.70 -23.92
CA LEU A 132 22.03 3.40 -23.69
C LEU A 132 21.39 2.86 -24.97
N ASP A 133 21.96 1.77 -25.49
CA ASP A 133 21.29 0.95 -26.51
C ASP A 133 20.02 0.27 -25.97
N SER A 134 19.21 -0.30 -26.87
CA SER A 134 17.91 -0.90 -26.52
C SER A 134 18.02 -2.09 -25.55
N ALA A 135 19.08 -2.90 -25.65
CA ALA A 135 19.29 -4.06 -24.78
C ALA A 135 19.85 -3.64 -23.40
N GLN A 136 20.73 -2.64 -23.34
CA GLN A 136 21.15 -2.00 -22.10
C GLN A 136 19.95 -1.37 -21.37
N ARG A 137 19.12 -0.61 -22.09
CA ARG A 137 17.92 0.04 -21.54
C ARG A 137 16.92 -0.96 -20.98
N GLU A 138 16.69 -2.07 -21.68
CA GLU A 138 15.80 -3.14 -21.22
C GLU A 138 16.36 -3.86 -19.98
N ARG A 139 17.68 -4.13 -19.92
CA ARG A 139 18.31 -4.71 -18.73
C ARG A 139 18.23 -3.80 -17.50
N VAL A 140 18.45 -2.49 -17.67
CA VAL A 140 18.20 -1.50 -16.61
C VAL A 140 16.73 -1.51 -16.20
N ARG A 141 15.78 -1.48 -17.16
CA ARG A 141 14.33 -1.51 -16.89
C ARG A 141 13.94 -2.74 -16.06
N LEU A 142 14.39 -3.93 -16.45
CA LEU A 142 14.14 -5.19 -15.74
C LEU A 142 14.72 -5.17 -14.32
N ARG A 143 15.98 -4.73 -14.15
CA ARG A 143 16.62 -4.67 -12.82
C ARG A 143 15.88 -3.73 -11.87
N LEU A 144 15.39 -2.60 -12.38
CA LEU A 144 14.60 -1.62 -11.61
C LEU A 144 13.17 -2.11 -11.35
N SER A 145 12.52 -2.77 -12.31
CA SER A 145 11.22 -3.44 -12.09
C SER A 145 11.31 -4.43 -10.92
N ASN A 146 12.32 -5.30 -10.93
CA ASN A 146 12.56 -6.27 -9.84
C ASN A 146 12.82 -5.59 -8.47
N PHE A 147 13.46 -4.42 -8.46
CA PHE A 147 13.65 -3.62 -7.23
C PHE A 147 12.32 -3.05 -6.71
N ILE A 148 11.50 -2.49 -7.60
CA ILE A 148 10.20 -1.91 -7.24
C ILE A 148 9.23 -3.01 -6.78
N GLU A 149 9.12 -4.11 -7.53
CA GLU A 149 8.32 -5.28 -7.16
C GLU A 149 8.74 -5.87 -5.81
N GLY A 150 10.05 -6.03 -5.55
CA GLY A 150 10.55 -6.51 -4.27
C GLY A 150 10.27 -5.55 -3.10
N THR A 151 10.27 -4.24 -3.36
CA THR A 151 9.94 -3.21 -2.35
C THR A 151 8.43 -3.19 -2.06
N LEU A 152 7.60 -3.29 -3.09
CA LEU A 152 6.15 -3.41 -2.98
C LEU A 152 5.72 -4.68 -2.26
N ALA A 153 6.30 -5.83 -2.63
CA ALA A 153 6.04 -7.12 -1.98
C ALA A 153 6.41 -7.12 -0.49
N LYS A 154 7.40 -6.32 -0.09
CA LYS A 154 7.81 -6.10 1.30
C LYS A 154 6.85 -5.21 2.07
N ASP A 155 6.65 -3.96 1.61
CA ASP A 155 5.90 -2.95 2.37
C ASP A 155 4.37 -3.11 2.25
N LEU A 156 3.87 -3.76 1.20
CA LEU A 156 2.45 -4.12 0.99
C LEU A 156 2.15 -5.60 1.24
N SER A 157 3.12 -6.36 1.78
CA SER A 157 3.04 -7.81 2.10
C SER A 157 1.72 -8.23 2.75
N SER A 158 1.22 -7.44 3.71
CA SER A 158 -0.03 -7.72 4.43
C SER A 158 -1.29 -7.69 3.56
N ILE A 159 -1.29 -6.93 2.45
CA ILE A 159 -2.42 -6.82 1.53
C ILE A 159 -2.43 -8.03 0.59
N ALA A 160 -1.28 -8.36 0.00
CA ALA A 160 -1.11 -9.57 -0.81
C ALA A 160 -1.40 -10.86 0.00
N ALA A 161 -1.03 -10.88 1.29
CA ALA A 161 -1.36 -11.99 2.19
C ALA A 161 -2.85 -12.07 2.56
N VAL A 162 -3.62 -10.99 2.42
CA VAL A 162 -5.08 -11.01 2.55
C VAL A 162 -5.73 -11.47 1.24
N GLU A 163 -5.23 -11.04 0.09
CA GLU A 163 -5.69 -11.50 -1.23
C GLU A 163 -5.52 -13.01 -1.39
N LYS A 164 -4.31 -13.53 -1.17
CA LYS A 164 -4.02 -14.97 -1.29
C LYS A 164 -4.90 -15.85 -0.38
N LYS A 165 -5.14 -15.44 0.87
CA LYS A 165 -6.03 -16.16 1.80
C LYS A 165 -7.52 -16.07 1.46
N ALA A 166 -7.90 -15.16 0.56
CA ALA A 166 -9.28 -15.04 0.08
C ALA A 166 -9.54 -15.87 -1.19
N GLU A 167 -8.50 -16.42 -1.83
CA GLU A 167 -8.65 -17.35 -2.95
C GLU A 167 -9.45 -18.59 -2.54
N ASP A 168 -9.25 -19.09 -1.32
CA ASP A 168 -9.90 -20.30 -0.77
C ASP A 168 -11.42 -20.16 -0.54
N ASP A 169 -11.95 -18.95 -0.36
CA ASP A 169 -13.37 -18.71 -0.07
C ASP A 169 -13.98 -17.70 -1.06
N ASN A 170 -14.90 -18.19 -1.89
CA ASN A 170 -15.64 -17.39 -2.89
C ASN A 170 -16.31 -16.13 -2.30
N THR A 171 -16.71 -16.14 -1.03
CA THR A 171 -17.31 -14.97 -0.35
C THR A 171 -16.30 -13.87 0.01
N LEU A 172 -15.00 -14.20 0.04
CA LEU A 172 -13.91 -13.28 0.39
C LEU A 172 -13.20 -12.70 -0.84
N ARG A 173 -13.24 -13.38 -1.99
CA ARG A 173 -12.63 -12.91 -3.25
C ARG A 173 -13.05 -11.47 -3.63
N GLY A 174 -14.34 -11.16 -3.55
CA GLY A 174 -14.87 -9.81 -3.84
C GLY A 174 -14.33 -8.72 -2.89
N PRO A 175 -14.46 -8.90 -1.56
CA PRO A 175 -13.80 -8.04 -0.56
C PRO A 175 -12.28 -7.89 -0.74
N ALA A 176 -11.57 -8.97 -1.09
CA ALA A 176 -10.13 -8.97 -1.28
C ALA A 176 -9.71 -8.20 -2.54
N PHE A 177 -10.41 -8.39 -3.66
CA PHE A 177 -10.24 -7.58 -4.87
C PHE A 177 -10.46 -6.09 -4.55
N MET A 178 -11.55 -5.74 -3.86
CA MET A 178 -11.80 -4.36 -3.42
C MET A 178 -10.69 -3.80 -2.50
N LEU A 179 -10.02 -4.65 -1.72
CA LEU A 179 -8.85 -4.25 -0.93
C LEU A 179 -7.61 -4.03 -1.81
N ARG A 180 -7.31 -4.91 -2.78
CA ARG A 180 -6.18 -4.71 -3.70
C ARG A 180 -6.33 -3.40 -4.49
N GLU A 181 -7.47 -3.20 -5.13
CA GLU A 181 -7.75 -2.00 -5.94
C GLU A 181 -7.78 -0.69 -5.12
N SER A 182 -7.91 -0.78 -3.80
CA SER A 182 -7.84 0.35 -2.87
C SER A 182 -6.54 0.39 -2.05
N LEU A 183 -5.53 -0.39 -2.46
CA LEU A 183 -4.23 -0.52 -1.79
C LEU A 183 -4.37 -0.82 -0.29
N GLY A 184 -5.38 -1.59 0.12
CA GLY A 184 -5.60 -2.04 1.49
C GLY A 184 -6.56 -1.20 2.34
N ILE A 185 -7.12 -0.08 1.85
CA ILE A 185 -8.15 0.70 2.55
C ILE A 185 -9.18 1.25 1.55
N ARG A 186 -10.41 0.73 1.61
CA ARG A 186 -11.58 1.26 0.87
C ARG A 186 -12.52 2.00 1.82
N PRO A 187 -12.60 3.34 1.77
CA PRO A 187 -13.56 4.12 2.55
C PRO A 187 -15.03 3.72 2.28
N GLY A 188 -15.87 3.91 3.29
CA GLY A 188 -17.30 3.60 3.28
C GLY A 188 -17.72 2.63 4.40
N ASN A 189 -19.02 2.61 4.72
CA ASN A 189 -19.58 1.84 5.83
C ASN A 189 -19.74 0.34 5.50
N SER A 190 -18.62 -0.36 5.35
CA SER A 190 -18.56 -1.78 4.99
C SER A 190 -19.23 -2.70 6.01
N LYS A 191 -19.23 -2.33 7.30
CA LYS A 191 -19.92 -3.04 8.39
C LYS A 191 -21.45 -3.10 8.22
N ALA A 192 -22.04 -2.19 7.46
CA ALA A 192 -23.45 -2.25 7.09
C ALA A 192 -23.72 -3.08 5.81
N HIS A 193 -22.71 -3.30 4.96
CA HIS A 193 -22.86 -3.97 3.66
C HIS A 193 -22.53 -5.47 3.72
N PHE A 194 -21.61 -5.90 4.59
CA PHE A 194 -21.21 -7.31 4.70
C PHE A 194 -21.99 -8.06 5.80
N PRO A 195 -22.51 -9.28 5.55
CA PRO A 195 -23.07 -10.14 6.59
C PRO A 195 -22.05 -10.46 7.70
N GLN A 196 -22.53 -10.68 8.93
CA GLN A 196 -21.67 -10.89 10.11
C GLN A 196 -20.70 -12.08 9.94
N GLU A 197 -21.08 -13.13 9.22
CA GLU A 197 -20.20 -14.26 8.88
C GLU A 197 -19.01 -13.80 8.03
N VAL A 198 -19.25 -13.03 6.96
CA VAL A 198 -18.21 -12.46 6.09
C VAL A 198 -17.32 -11.51 6.90
N GLN A 199 -17.88 -10.72 7.82
CA GLN A 199 -17.08 -9.88 8.73
C GLN A 199 -16.14 -10.72 9.62
N ALA A 200 -16.60 -11.88 10.11
CA ALA A 200 -15.80 -12.80 10.92
C ALA A 200 -14.70 -13.50 10.11
N LYS A 201 -15.00 -13.93 8.88
CA LYS A 201 -14.03 -14.50 7.94
C LYS A 201 -12.97 -13.49 7.48
N LEU A 202 -13.38 -12.26 7.16
CA LEU A 202 -12.43 -11.16 6.92
C LEU A 202 -11.49 -10.94 8.12
N LYS A 203 -12.04 -11.06 9.34
CA LYS A 203 -11.25 -10.91 10.58
C LYS A 203 -10.17 -11.98 10.74
N THR A 204 -10.37 -13.22 10.28
CA THR A 204 -9.35 -14.30 10.39
C THR A 204 -8.24 -14.16 9.35
N ILE A 205 -8.55 -13.77 8.10
CA ILE A 205 -7.50 -13.63 7.07
C ILE A 205 -6.57 -12.43 7.31
N GLY A 206 -7.09 -11.35 7.91
CA GLY A 206 -6.33 -10.17 8.32
C GLY A 206 -7.04 -8.82 8.09
N ALA A 207 -8.14 -8.82 7.34
CA ALA A 207 -8.94 -7.64 7.02
C ALA A 207 -9.93 -7.26 8.13
N ARG A 208 -10.57 -6.10 8.03
CA ARG A 208 -11.64 -5.61 8.90
C ARG A 208 -12.70 -4.89 8.07
N ALA A 209 -13.96 -5.31 8.20
CA ALA A 209 -15.12 -4.57 7.69
C ALA A 209 -15.61 -3.60 8.77
N GLY A 210 -15.19 -2.33 8.66
CA GLY A 210 -15.45 -1.27 9.62
C GLY A 210 -16.62 -0.37 9.29
N ARG A 211 -16.92 0.57 10.19
CA ARG A 211 -17.93 1.63 10.03
C ARG A 211 -17.51 2.70 9.02
N TYR A 212 -16.21 2.93 8.84
CA TYR A 212 -15.63 3.98 8.00
C TYR A 212 -14.84 3.42 6.81
N ALA A 213 -14.35 2.18 6.87
CA ALA A 213 -13.70 1.51 5.75
C ALA A 213 -13.77 -0.03 5.81
N LEU A 214 -13.58 -0.68 4.64
CA LEU A 214 -13.00 -2.03 4.55
C LEU A 214 -11.48 -1.87 4.50
N TYR A 215 -10.74 -2.42 5.46
CA TYR A 215 -9.30 -2.16 5.56
C TYR A 215 -8.46 -3.34 6.08
N VAL A 216 -7.17 -3.32 5.77
CA VAL A 216 -6.13 -4.15 6.39
C VAL A 216 -5.42 -3.30 7.46
N PRO A 217 -5.49 -3.63 8.77
CA PRO A 217 -4.89 -2.79 9.82
C PRO A 217 -3.38 -2.57 9.67
N GLU A 218 -2.66 -3.55 9.12
CA GLU A 218 -1.22 -3.45 8.82
C GLU A 218 -0.90 -2.38 7.76
N ALA A 219 -1.84 -2.05 6.87
CA ALA A 219 -1.68 -1.02 5.84
C ALA A 219 -1.69 0.43 6.40
N LEU A 220 -1.95 0.59 7.70
CA LEU A 220 -1.80 1.84 8.46
C LEU A 220 -0.39 2.02 9.06
N LYS A 221 0.51 1.03 8.94
CA LYS A 221 1.91 1.18 9.41
C LYS A 221 2.68 2.18 8.54
N PRO A 222 3.65 2.94 9.09
CA PRO A 222 4.28 4.06 8.37
C PRO A 222 4.85 3.73 6.98
N ARG A 223 5.58 2.62 6.82
CA ARG A 223 6.13 2.21 5.51
C ARG A 223 5.04 1.85 4.50
N ALA A 224 4.03 1.09 4.93
CA ALA A 224 2.88 0.77 4.09
C ALA A 224 2.13 2.05 3.71
N MET A 225 1.85 2.95 4.66
CA MET A 225 1.19 4.24 4.39
C MET A 225 1.97 5.10 3.39
N ALA A 226 3.30 5.20 3.54
CA ALA A 226 4.17 5.93 2.60
C ALA A 226 4.12 5.34 1.19
N MET A 227 4.24 4.01 1.05
CA MET A 227 4.15 3.35 -0.26
C MET A 227 2.75 3.49 -0.89
N ARG A 228 1.69 3.44 -0.08
CA ARG A 228 0.31 3.61 -0.53
C ARG A 228 0.04 5.06 -0.99
N ALA A 229 0.61 6.05 -0.30
CA ALA A 229 0.56 7.45 -0.72
C ALA A 229 1.28 7.66 -2.05
N GLN A 230 2.49 7.10 -2.21
CA GLN A 230 3.25 7.13 -3.47
C GLN A 230 2.42 6.59 -4.64
N LEU A 231 1.86 5.37 -4.53
CA LEU A 231 1.05 4.78 -5.60
C LEU A 231 -0.27 5.54 -5.88
N TRP A 232 -0.91 6.10 -4.84
CA TRP A 232 -2.11 6.92 -4.99
C TRP A 232 -1.83 8.25 -5.72
N ALA A 233 -0.66 8.85 -5.48
CA ALA A 233 -0.21 10.07 -6.16
C ALA A 233 0.27 9.76 -7.60
N LEU A 234 0.96 8.64 -7.80
CA LEU A 234 1.40 8.15 -9.11
C LEU A 234 0.21 7.93 -10.06
N SER A 235 -0.86 7.29 -9.58
CA SER A 235 -2.11 7.10 -10.35
C SER A 235 -2.87 8.40 -10.68
N ARG A 236 -2.43 9.54 -10.12
CA ARG A 236 -2.94 10.89 -10.41
C ARG A 236 -1.92 11.79 -11.13
N ASN A 237 -0.71 11.30 -11.36
CA ASN A 237 0.41 12.06 -11.94
C ASN A 237 0.66 13.40 -11.19
N ILE A 238 0.68 13.33 -9.86
CA ILE A 238 0.98 14.45 -8.94
C ILE A 238 2.16 14.06 -8.03
N PRO A 239 2.94 15.03 -7.49
CA PRO A 239 3.90 14.73 -6.43
C PRO A 239 3.19 14.13 -5.22
N THR A 240 3.87 13.22 -4.53
CA THR A 240 3.33 12.55 -3.34
C THR A 240 3.16 13.52 -2.18
N PRO A 241 1.95 13.71 -1.63
CA PRO A 241 1.74 14.64 -0.52
C PRO A 241 2.47 14.18 0.74
N ASP A 242 2.95 15.17 1.52
CA ASP A 242 3.57 14.92 2.82
C ASP A 242 2.65 14.14 3.77
N LEU A 243 3.27 13.33 4.62
CA LEU A 243 2.59 12.47 5.59
C LEU A 243 2.88 12.89 7.03
N PRO A 244 1.93 12.68 7.96
CA PRO A 244 2.10 13.03 9.37
C PRO A 244 3.16 12.14 10.04
N ALA A 245 3.78 12.67 11.09
CA ALA A 245 4.80 11.97 11.86
C ALA A 245 4.32 10.59 12.36
N PRO A 246 5.15 9.53 12.25
CA PRO A 246 4.80 8.18 12.70
C PRO A 246 4.28 8.14 14.15
N GLY A 247 3.16 7.44 14.34
CA GLY A 247 2.54 7.23 15.65
C GLY A 247 1.37 8.17 15.96
N LEU A 248 1.25 9.32 15.28
CA LEU A 248 0.10 10.23 15.43
C LEU A 248 -1.25 9.52 15.22
N VAL A 249 -2.25 9.93 16.00
CA VAL A 249 -3.62 9.39 16.03
C VAL A 249 -4.69 10.40 15.65
N SER A 250 -4.36 11.70 15.73
CA SER A 250 -5.22 12.84 15.48
C SER A 250 -4.42 13.97 14.81
N LEU A 251 -5.04 14.67 13.87
CA LEU A 251 -4.56 15.92 13.26
C LEU A 251 -5.70 16.93 13.31
N ALA A 252 -5.41 18.24 13.34
CA ALA A 252 -6.42 19.26 13.08
C ALA A 252 -6.75 19.27 11.57
N ALA A 253 -8.04 19.36 11.23
CA ALA A 253 -8.56 19.26 9.86
C ALA A 253 -8.45 20.57 9.08
N ASP A 254 -8.22 21.69 9.77
CA ASP A 254 -7.78 22.94 9.20
C ASP A 254 -6.29 22.88 8.78
N GLY A 255 -5.95 23.67 7.75
CA GLY A 255 -4.76 23.49 6.92
C GLY A 255 -3.39 23.68 7.59
N VAL A 256 -3.36 23.91 8.91
CA VAL A 256 -2.14 24.07 9.71
C VAL A 256 -1.49 22.72 10.04
N THR A 257 -2.28 21.64 10.15
CA THR A 257 -1.76 20.27 10.28
C THR A 257 -2.38 19.25 9.33
N ALA A 258 -3.57 19.54 8.78
CA ALA A 258 -3.99 18.94 7.52
C ALA A 258 -3.19 19.63 6.39
N LEU A 259 -1.95 19.19 6.21
CA LEU A 259 -1.12 19.43 5.03
C LEU A 259 -1.98 19.43 3.77
N SER A 260 -1.71 20.30 2.78
CA SER A 260 -2.61 20.67 1.66
C SER A 260 -3.05 19.52 0.75
N TRP A 261 -3.84 18.61 1.29
CA TRP A 261 -4.23 17.33 0.75
C TRP A 261 -5.45 17.49 -0.16
N LEU A 262 -5.39 16.85 -1.32
CA LEU A 262 -6.53 16.83 -2.24
C LEU A 262 -7.71 16.04 -1.62
N PRO A 263 -8.96 16.44 -1.90
CA PRO A 263 -10.14 15.74 -1.39
C PRO A 263 -10.10 14.23 -1.66
N GLY A 264 -10.40 13.44 -0.62
CA GLY A 264 -10.35 11.97 -0.68
C GLY A 264 -8.97 11.35 -0.45
N PHE A 265 -7.88 12.12 -0.32
CA PHE A 265 -6.56 11.57 0.02
C PHE A 265 -6.52 11.05 1.46
N ALA A 266 -7.00 11.85 2.42
CA ALA A 266 -6.98 11.51 3.84
C ALA A 266 -7.63 10.14 4.08
N GLU A 267 -8.82 9.93 3.53
CA GLU A 267 -9.60 8.70 3.69
C GLU A 267 -8.93 7.50 3.03
N THR A 268 -8.26 7.66 1.88
CA THR A 268 -7.54 6.54 1.25
C THR A 268 -6.25 6.18 2.00
N ILE A 269 -5.46 7.14 2.50
CA ILE A 269 -4.26 6.78 3.28
C ILE A 269 -4.60 6.26 4.68
N GLY A 270 -5.75 6.65 5.26
CA GLY A 270 -6.28 6.04 6.49
C GLY A 270 -6.66 7.01 7.61
N TRP A 271 -7.09 8.22 7.25
CA TRP A 271 -7.54 9.29 8.15
C TRP A 271 -9.02 9.60 7.90
N VAL A 272 -9.81 9.59 8.97
CA VAL A 272 -11.27 9.74 8.95
C VAL A 272 -11.64 11.15 9.44
N PRO A 273 -12.44 11.94 8.71
CA PRO A 273 -12.93 13.23 9.20
C PRO A 273 -13.87 13.03 10.40
N ALA A 274 -13.56 13.75 11.47
CA ALA A 274 -14.28 13.73 12.74
C ALA A 274 -14.46 15.18 13.22
N GLY A 275 -15.27 15.93 12.48
CA GLY A 275 -15.51 17.36 12.72
C GLY A 275 -14.21 18.16 12.48
N PRO A 276 -13.71 18.93 13.46
CA PRO A 276 -12.50 19.75 13.31
C PRO A 276 -11.19 18.94 13.33
N LEU A 277 -11.23 17.62 13.52
CA LEU A 277 -10.05 16.75 13.51
C LEU A 277 -10.15 15.67 12.43
N LEU A 278 -8.99 15.26 11.91
CA LEU A 278 -8.82 13.97 11.23
C LEU A 278 -8.32 12.95 12.26
N LEU A 279 -8.99 11.81 12.39
CA LEU A 279 -8.58 10.70 13.28
C LEU A 279 -8.09 9.50 12.47
N ARG A 280 -7.04 8.83 12.94
CA ARG A 280 -6.53 7.62 12.28
C ARG A 280 -7.59 6.51 12.33
N LEU A 281 -7.75 5.76 11.23
CA LEU A 281 -8.85 4.83 11.01
C LEU A 281 -9.02 3.77 12.11
N ASP A 282 -7.93 3.19 12.63
CA ASP A 282 -7.97 2.19 13.72
C ASP A 282 -8.44 2.77 15.07
N VAL A 283 -8.29 4.09 15.26
CA VAL A 283 -8.78 4.84 16.42
C VAL A 283 -10.26 5.21 16.22
N ALA A 284 -10.63 5.75 15.06
CA ALA A 284 -12.03 6.07 14.74
C ALA A 284 -12.94 4.83 14.81
N GLU A 285 -12.51 3.69 14.27
CA GLU A 285 -13.23 2.41 14.39
C GLU A 285 -13.35 1.91 15.84
N ARG A 286 -12.32 2.15 16.68
CA ARG A 286 -12.31 1.71 18.09
C ARG A 286 -13.25 2.55 18.95
N ILE A 287 -13.10 3.87 18.91
CA ILE A 287 -14.02 4.83 19.56
C ILE A 287 -15.45 4.47 19.19
N SER A 288 -15.73 4.36 17.89
CA SER A 288 -17.08 4.10 17.40
C SER A 288 -17.57 2.69 17.73
N GLY A 289 -16.69 1.70 17.87
CA GLY A 289 -17.02 0.36 18.36
C GLY A 289 -17.44 0.36 19.83
N GLU A 290 -16.63 0.96 20.70
CA GLU A 290 -16.89 1.08 22.15
C GLU A 290 -18.18 1.89 22.41
N LEU A 291 -18.30 3.07 21.82
CA LEU A 291 -19.48 3.93 21.97
C LEU A 291 -20.75 3.31 21.35
N SER A 292 -20.68 2.59 20.22
CA SER A 292 -21.84 1.88 19.66
C SER A 292 -22.34 0.76 20.57
N TYR A 293 -21.44 0.15 21.35
CA TYR A 293 -21.80 -0.89 22.31
C TYR A 293 -22.51 -0.29 23.53
N LEU A 294 -21.91 0.76 24.13
CA LEU A 294 -22.47 1.49 25.27
C LEU A 294 -23.85 2.09 24.95
N THR A 295 -23.98 2.76 23.81
CA THR A 295 -25.22 3.46 23.39
C THR A 295 -26.26 2.56 22.72
N ARG A 296 -26.07 1.23 22.73
CA ARG A 296 -26.93 0.28 21.99
C ARG A 296 -28.38 0.22 22.48
N ARG A 297 -28.62 0.52 23.76
CA ARG A 297 -29.96 0.45 24.39
C ARG A 297 -30.56 1.83 24.70
N ALA A 298 -29.74 2.73 25.23
CA ALA A 298 -30.10 4.06 25.69
C ALA A 298 -28.87 4.99 25.59
N PRO A 299 -29.01 6.31 25.74
CA PRO A 299 -27.87 7.19 26.00
C PRO A 299 -27.07 6.70 27.22
N SER A 300 -25.74 6.74 27.14
CA SER A 300 -24.81 6.32 28.20
C SER A 300 -24.01 7.53 28.68
N PRO A 301 -23.57 7.60 29.95
CA PRO A 301 -22.52 8.56 30.32
C PRO A 301 -21.30 8.34 29.43
N LEU A 302 -20.66 9.43 29.00
CA LEU A 302 -19.45 9.38 28.17
C LEU A 302 -18.24 9.03 29.06
N PRO A 303 -17.54 7.89 28.83
CA PRO A 303 -16.40 7.52 29.67
C PRO A 303 -15.22 8.48 29.42
N PRO A 304 -14.70 9.17 30.46
CA PRO A 304 -13.70 10.24 30.28
C PRO A 304 -12.38 9.72 29.69
N GLU A 305 -12.03 8.47 30.00
CA GLU A 305 -10.82 7.83 29.47
C GLU A 305 -10.81 7.70 27.94
N ILE A 306 -11.97 7.50 27.29
CA ILE A 306 -12.01 7.17 25.85
C ILE A 306 -11.32 8.25 25.02
N LEU A 307 -11.48 9.52 25.36
CA LEU A 307 -11.02 10.63 24.53
C LEU A 307 -9.61 11.11 24.93
N GLY A 308 -9.27 11.05 26.23
CA GLY A 308 -7.91 11.26 26.71
C GLY A 308 -6.90 10.28 26.10
N ARG A 309 -7.30 9.01 25.90
CA ARG A 309 -6.50 7.97 25.21
C ARG A 309 -6.11 8.33 23.77
N PHE A 310 -6.76 9.31 23.13
CA PHE A 310 -6.52 9.68 21.74
C PHE A 310 -6.09 11.15 21.56
N ALA A 311 -5.60 11.79 22.63
CA ALA A 311 -5.08 13.17 22.62
C ALA A 311 -6.07 14.26 22.16
N ILE A 312 -7.37 14.01 22.27
CA ILE A 312 -8.42 14.98 21.93
C ILE A 312 -8.61 15.94 23.11
N LYS A 313 -8.47 17.25 22.87
CA LYS A 313 -8.77 18.30 23.87
C LYS A 313 -10.26 18.26 24.26
N GLY A 314 -10.57 18.46 25.54
CA GLY A 314 -11.92 18.37 26.09
C GLY A 314 -12.97 19.23 25.35
N GLU A 315 -12.60 20.47 25.00
CA GLU A 315 -13.43 21.41 24.23
C GLU A 315 -13.89 20.86 22.86
N MET A 316 -13.04 20.05 22.22
CA MET A 316 -13.30 19.51 20.87
C MET A 316 -14.14 18.24 20.89
N VAL A 317 -14.36 17.63 22.06
CA VAL A 317 -15.07 16.35 22.22
C VAL A 317 -16.46 16.35 21.58
N PRO A 318 -17.35 17.36 21.78
CA PRO A 318 -18.69 17.33 21.19
C PRO A 318 -18.64 17.33 19.66
N LEU A 319 -17.74 18.13 19.08
CA LEU A 319 -17.58 18.28 17.63
C LEU A 319 -16.99 17.01 16.99
N VAL A 320 -16.01 16.38 17.65
CA VAL A 320 -15.40 15.12 17.21
C VAL A 320 -16.39 13.97 17.27
N LEU A 321 -17.17 13.86 18.35
CA LEU A 321 -18.21 12.84 18.47
C LEU A 321 -19.35 13.04 17.47
N ALA A 322 -19.77 14.29 17.23
CA ALA A 322 -20.73 14.63 16.18
C ALA A 322 -20.23 14.20 14.79
N GLY A 323 -18.96 14.49 14.46
CA GLY A 323 -18.33 14.07 13.20
C GLY A 323 -18.29 12.55 13.01
N LEU A 324 -18.08 11.78 14.09
CA LEU A 324 -18.14 10.31 14.04
C LEU A 324 -19.58 9.75 13.91
N GLY A 325 -20.60 10.57 14.16
CA GLY A 325 -22.03 10.20 14.12
C GLY A 325 -22.62 9.84 15.49
N PHE A 326 -22.15 10.48 16.56
CA PHE A 326 -22.73 10.40 17.90
C PHE A 326 -23.26 11.75 18.34
N ARG A 327 -24.46 11.78 18.93
CA ARG A 327 -24.98 12.98 19.58
C ARG A 327 -24.50 13.03 21.03
N VAL A 328 -23.78 14.08 21.39
CA VAL A 328 -23.54 14.44 22.79
C VAL A 328 -24.78 15.13 23.36
N ILE A 329 -25.05 14.87 24.64
CA ILE A 329 -26.03 15.56 25.47
C ILE A 329 -25.22 16.11 26.64
N GLU A 330 -25.24 17.43 26.82
CA GLU A 330 -24.39 18.12 27.80
C GLU A 330 -24.77 17.77 29.24
N ALA A 331 -23.87 18.10 30.18
CA ALA A 331 -24.10 17.88 31.59
C ALA A 331 -25.18 18.84 32.11
N GLU A 332 -26.15 18.32 32.86
CA GLU A 332 -27.26 19.09 33.39
C GLU A 332 -26.82 19.71 34.73
N VAL A 333 -26.60 21.02 34.73
CA VAL A 333 -26.26 21.79 35.94
C VAL A 333 -27.50 21.87 36.82
N LEU A 334 -27.37 21.42 38.06
CA LEU A 334 -28.44 21.53 39.06
C LEU A 334 -28.62 22.99 39.47
N GLY A 335 -29.87 23.43 39.58
CA GLY A 335 -30.20 24.72 40.19
C GLY A 335 -29.86 24.73 41.68
N GLU A 336 -29.69 25.93 42.25
CA GLU A 336 -29.17 26.13 43.61
C GLU A 336 -30.00 25.39 44.70
N ASP A 337 -31.30 25.23 44.48
CA ASP A 337 -32.23 24.53 45.38
C ASP A 337 -32.20 22.99 45.30
N VAL A 338 -31.42 22.37 44.39
CA VAL A 338 -31.54 20.94 44.07
C VAL A 338 -30.30 20.12 44.46
N GLN A 339 -30.35 19.43 45.60
CA GLN A 339 -29.30 18.46 45.96
C GLN A 339 -29.38 17.16 45.14
N GLY A 340 -28.27 16.80 44.50
CA GLY A 340 -28.06 15.52 43.83
C GLY A 340 -26.71 15.48 43.11
N PRO A 341 -26.32 14.33 42.52
CA PRO A 341 -25.24 14.30 41.56
C PRO A 341 -25.71 14.94 40.24
N THR A 342 -24.98 15.94 39.73
CA THR A 342 -25.23 16.52 38.40
C THR A 342 -25.24 15.43 37.34
N ARG A 343 -26.17 15.50 36.38
CA ARG A 343 -26.21 14.53 35.29
C ARG A 343 -24.92 14.63 34.47
N PRO A 344 -24.11 13.56 34.36
CA PRO A 344 -22.88 13.62 33.58
C PRO A 344 -23.21 13.79 32.08
N MET A 345 -22.26 14.34 31.33
CA MET A 345 -22.34 14.42 29.87
C MET A 345 -22.62 13.02 29.28
N MET A 346 -23.73 12.89 28.55
CA MET A 346 -24.16 11.63 27.95
C MET A 346 -23.83 11.61 26.46
N VAL A 347 -23.64 10.41 25.92
CA VAL A 347 -23.47 10.14 24.50
C VAL A 347 -24.58 9.22 24.02
N ALA A 348 -25.09 9.46 22.81
CA ALA A 348 -26.18 8.71 22.20
C ALA A 348 -25.87 8.37 20.74
N TRP A 349 -26.30 7.18 20.29
CA TRP A 349 -26.22 6.81 18.88
C TRP A 349 -27.07 7.76 18.02
N GLN A 350 -26.45 8.53 17.11
CA GLN A 350 -27.22 9.32 16.14
C GLN A 350 -27.69 8.38 15.03
N ARG A 351 -28.94 7.91 15.10
CA ARG A 351 -29.55 7.21 13.96
C ARG A 351 -29.47 8.13 12.74
N PRO A 352 -28.94 7.67 11.59
CA PRO A 352 -29.10 8.40 10.35
C PRO A 352 -30.59 8.70 10.17
N ALA A 353 -30.93 9.94 9.81
CA ALA A 353 -32.30 10.26 9.45
C ALA A 353 -32.71 9.31 8.32
N GLN A 354 -33.72 8.47 8.56
CA GLN A 354 -34.35 7.75 7.46
C GLN A 354 -34.94 8.83 6.55
N PRO A 355 -34.66 8.84 5.24
CA PRO A 355 -35.33 9.77 4.34
C PRO A 355 -36.83 9.56 4.53
N GLU A 356 -37.57 10.65 4.77
CA GLU A 356 -38.98 10.55 5.12
C GLU A 356 -39.69 9.76 4.02
N ARG A 357 -40.15 8.55 4.37
CA ARG A 357 -41.09 7.81 3.54
C ARG A 357 -42.37 8.62 3.53
N ASN A 358 -42.48 9.50 2.55
CA ASN A 358 -43.56 10.45 2.40
C ASN A 358 -44.84 9.71 1.96
N ASN A 359 -45.34 8.87 2.86
CA ASN A 359 -46.47 7.96 2.70
C ASN A 359 -47.82 8.72 2.68
N ARG A 360 -47.79 10.01 2.33
CA ARG A 360 -48.92 10.76 1.81
C ARG A 360 -49.17 10.31 0.37
N GLY A 361 -49.63 9.06 0.21
CA GLY A 361 -50.38 8.69 -0.98
C GLY A 361 -51.54 9.68 -1.16
N PRO A 362 -51.94 10.01 -2.41
CA PRO A 362 -52.92 11.05 -2.66
C PRO A 362 -54.20 10.77 -1.86
N ARG A 363 -54.61 11.75 -1.04
CA ARG A 363 -55.90 11.68 -0.36
C ARG A 363 -56.96 11.61 -1.44
N ARG A 364 -57.71 10.51 -1.46
CA ARG A 364 -58.84 10.32 -2.36
C ARG A 364 -59.95 11.25 -1.90
N ASP A 365 -60.17 12.33 -2.64
CA ASP A 365 -61.11 13.38 -2.23
C ASP A 365 -62.51 12.81 -1.98
N GLN A 366 -63.09 13.18 -0.83
CA GLN A 366 -64.45 12.78 -0.47
C GLN A 366 -65.42 13.74 -1.14
N GLN A 367 -65.91 13.35 -2.32
CA GLN A 367 -66.90 14.13 -3.04
C GLN A 367 -68.24 14.14 -2.27
N PRO A 368 -68.86 15.30 -2.01
CA PRO A 368 -70.07 15.37 -1.19
C PRO A 368 -71.26 14.62 -1.83
N ARG A 369 -72.14 14.06 -1.00
CA ARG A 369 -73.45 13.59 -1.45
C ARG A 369 -74.36 14.80 -1.73
N GLY A 370 -74.95 14.82 -2.91
CA GLY A 370 -76.15 15.61 -3.23
C GLY A 370 -77.29 14.66 -3.59
N GLU A 371 -78.53 15.04 -3.26
CA GLU A 371 -79.74 14.25 -3.51
C GLU A 371 -80.43 14.67 -4.81
N GLY A 372 -81.13 13.74 -5.47
CA GLY A 372 -81.89 13.99 -6.69
C GLY A 372 -82.19 12.68 -7.44
N ALA A 373 -83.45 12.48 -7.86
CA ALA A 373 -83.93 11.19 -8.37
C ALA A 373 -84.68 11.31 -9.71
N ALA A 374 -84.54 10.28 -10.55
CA ALA A 374 -85.51 9.90 -11.60
C ALA A 374 -85.32 8.41 -11.99
N ALA A 375 -86.37 7.82 -12.57
CA ALA A 375 -86.45 6.40 -12.96
C ALA A 375 -85.88 6.16 -14.40
N GLU A 376 -85.83 4.96 -15.03
CA GLU A 376 -86.81 3.87 -15.10
C GLU A 376 -86.25 2.47 -15.52
N ARG A 377 -87.00 1.42 -15.14
CA ARG A 377 -87.22 0.08 -15.78
C ARG A 377 -86.04 -0.94 -15.92
N GLY A 378 -86.42 -2.23 -15.88
CA GLY A 378 -85.54 -3.43 -16.04
C GLY A 378 -85.87 -4.23 -17.33
N PRO A 379 -85.54 -5.55 -17.47
CA PRO A 379 -85.70 -6.61 -16.44
C PRO A 379 -84.49 -7.60 -16.29
N ARG A 380 -84.72 -8.82 -15.75
CA ARG A 380 -83.72 -9.84 -15.32
C ARG A 380 -83.57 -11.05 -16.27
N ARG A 381 -82.40 -11.73 -16.18
CA ARG A 381 -82.05 -13.19 -16.32
C ARG A 381 -80.68 -13.35 -17.04
N GLU A 382 -79.82 -14.36 -16.86
CA GLU A 382 -79.73 -15.52 -15.93
C GLU A 382 -78.27 -16.05 -15.84
N GLY A 383 -77.94 -16.89 -14.84
CA GLY A 383 -76.69 -17.69 -14.74
C GLY A 383 -75.37 -16.96 -14.37
N GLU A 384 -74.30 -17.61 -13.89
CA GLU A 384 -74.18 -18.90 -13.17
C GLU A 384 -72.88 -18.89 -12.30
N ALA A 385 -72.60 -19.93 -11.49
CA ALA A 385 -71.66 -19.86 -10.35
C ALA A 385 -70.37 -20.70 -10.44
N ARG A 386 -69.38 -20.27 -9.62
CA ARG A 386 -68.03 -20.82 -9.32
C ARG A 386 -67.92 -22.36 -9.22
N PRO A 387 -66.70 -22.91 -9.47
CA PRO A 387 -65.96 -23.52 -8.34
C PRO A 387 -64.42 -23.24 -8.30
N PRO A 388 -63.69 -23.60 -7.20
CA PRO A 388 -62.24 -23.32 -7.01
C PRO A 388 -61.34 -24.52 -6.62
N ARG A 389 -59.99 -24.38 -6.76
CA ARG A 389 -58.87 -25.11 -6.05
C ARG A 389 -58.88 -26.68 -6.14
N ASN A 390 -57.80 -27.47 -5.96
CA ASN A 390 -56.70 -27.41 -4.98
C ASN A 390 -55.58 -28.47 -5.23
N ARG A 391 -54.33 -28.21 -4.78
CA ARG A 391 -53.26 -29.11 -4.22
C ARG A 391 -52.86 -30.51 -4.78
N ASP A 392 -51.56 -30.62 -5.05
CA ASP A 392 -50.54 -31.57 -4.53
C ASP A 392 -50.71 -33.11 -4.51
N ARG A 393 -49.87 -33.84 -5.29
CA ARG A 393 -48.72 -34.67 -4.82
C ARG A 393 -47.91 -35.28 -6.00
N GLY A 394 -46.64 -35.68 -5.75
CA GLY A 394 -45.67 -36.21 -6.75
C GLY A 394 -45.67 -37.75 -6.90
N PRO A 395 -44.57 -38.44 -7.35
CA PRO A 395 -43.14 -38.05 -7.28
C PRO A 395 -42.26 -38.38 -8.55
N ARG A 396 -40.92 -38.41 -8.37
CA ARG A 396 -39.80 -38.52 -9.35
C ARG A 396 -39.75 -39.78 -10.26
N ARG A 397 -39.10 -39.65 -11.43
CA ARG A 397 -38.00 -40.54 -11.92
C ARG A 397 -37.20 -39.94 -13.09
N ASP A 398 -35.99 -40.46 -13.32
CA ASP A 398 -35.00 -39.98 -14.31
C ASP A 398 -34.94 -40.88 -15.57
N ALA A 399 -34.73 -40.28 -16.76
CA ALA A 399 -34.17 -40.91 -17.98
C ALA A 399 -33.83 -39.83 -19.05
N ALA A 400 -33.01 -40.17 -20.04
CA ALA A 400 -32.51 -39.30 -21.12
C ALA A 400 -32.38 -40.12 -22.45
N PRO A 401 -31.80 -39.60 -23.55
CA PRO A 401 -32.11 -38.38 -24.32
C PRO A 401 -32.30 -38.65 -25.84
N VAL A 402 -32.74 -37.65 -26.64
CA VAL A 402 -32.61 -37.63 -28.13
C VAL A 402 -32.28 -36.20 -28.61
N ALA A 403 -31.62 -36.08 -29.77
CA ALA A 403 -31.07 -34.83 -30.36
C ALA A 403 -32.00 -34.14 -31.41
N PRO A 404 -31.67 -32.91 -31.86
CA PRO A 404 -32.19 -32.28 -33.08
C PRO A 404 -31.23 -32.39 -34.29
N ALA A 405 -31.69 -32.01 -35.48
CA ALA A 405 -30.98 -32.12 -36.77
C ALA A 405 -30.79 -30.75 -37.49
N GLU A 406 -30.37 -30.80 -38.76
CA GLU A 406 -29.76 -29.74 -39.57
C GLU A 406 -30.70 -28.59 -40.02
N GLY A 407 -30.10 -27.47 -40.47
CA GLY A 407 -30.78 -26.38 -41.20
C GLY A 407 -29.88 -25.18 -41.55
N ALA A 408 -29.72 -24.90 -42.85
CA ALA A 408 -29.00 -23.76 -43.46
C ALA A 408 -29.86 -23.25 -44.67
N PRO A 409 -29.54 -22.18 -45.46
CA PRO A 409 -28.25 -21.46 -45.62
C PRO A 409 -28.31 -19.91 -45.90
N ALA A 410 -27.19 -19.34 -46.38
CA ALA A 410 -26.98 -18.05 -47.10
C ALA A 410 -27.09 -16.74 -46.29
N GLU A 411 -26.26 -15.69 -46.46
CA GLU A 411 -25.58 -15.14 -47.66
C GLU A 411 -24.07 -14.80 -47.47
N ALA A 412 -23.47 -13.94 -48.32
CA ALA A 412 -22.03 -13.92 -48.64
C ALA A 412 -21.32 -12.55 -48.48
N SER A 413 -19.98 -12.56 -48.35
CA SER A 413 -19.05 -11.64 -49.05
C SER A 413 -17.55 -12.01 -48.90
N THR A 414 -16.80 -11.53 -49.88
CA THR A 414 -15.34 -11.54 -50.20
C THR A 414 -14.37 -11.08 -49.08
N GLU A 415 -13.03 -11.24 -49.14
CA GLU A 415 -12.12 -11.67 -50.23
C GLU A 415 -10.76 -12.26 -49.80
N ALA A 416 -10.13 -13.01 -50.73
CA ALA A 416 -8.69 -13.24 -50.99
C ALA A 416 -7.63 -13.49 -49.88
N SER A 417 -6.96 -14.64 -49.98
CA SER A 417 -5.51 -14.82 -49.75
C SER A 417 -4.97 -15.96 -50.65
N PRO A 418 -3.80 -15.83 -51.30
CA PRO A 418 -3.33 -16.80 -52.30
C PRO A 418 -2.56 -18.00 -51.72
N VAL A 419 -2.52 -19.11 -52.49
CA VAL A 419 -1.88 -20.39 -52.14
C VAL A 419 -1.16 -20.98 -53.36
N ALA A 420 0.06 -21.52 -53.17
CA ALA A 420 0.67 -22.55 -54.03
C ALA A 420 1.92 -23.18 -53.36
N SER A 421 2.47 -24.32 -53.79
CA SER A 421 1.90 -25.69 -53.94
C SER A 421 2.93 -26.63 -54.59
N ALA A 422 3.34 -27.70 -53.88
CA ALA A 422 3.96 -28.94 -54.40
C ALA A 422 4.09 -29.90 -53.18
N GLU A 423 3.39 -31.03 -53.09
CA GLU A 423 3.41 -32.25 -53.92
C GLU A 423 4.59 -33.18 -53.60
N ALA A 424 4.30 -34.49 -53.46
CA ALA A 424 5.22 -35.52 -52.97
C ALA A 424 5.14 -36.77 -53.87
N PRO A 425 6.15 -37.66 -53.80
CA PRO A 425 5.80 -39.01 -53.36
C PRO A 425 6.85 -39.69 -52.45
N ARG A 426 6.43 -40.80 -51.82
CA ARG A 426 7.32 -41.76 -51.11
C ARG A 426 7.68 -42.94 -52.02
N PRO A 427 8.76 -43.66 -51.71
CA PRO A 427 8.72 -45.13 -51.68
C PRO A 427 9.19 -45.72 -50.33
N GLU A 428 9.29 -47.05 -50.24
CA GLU A 428 9.39 -47.83 -48.99
C GLU A 428 10.80 -48.37 -48.62
N ARG A 429 10.87 -49.02 -47.44
CA ARG A 429 11.73 -50.16 -47.02
C ARG A 429 13.20 -49.91 -46.58
N GLU A 430 13.40 -50.19 -45.29
CA GLU A 430 14.61 -50.76 -44.66
C GLU A 430 15.17 -52.00 -45.42
N PRO A 431 16.48 -52.39 -45.28
CA PRO A 431 17.12 -52.59 -43.97
C PRO A 431 18.67 -52.52 -43.79
N ARG A 432 19.08 -52.44 -42.50
CA ARG A 432 20.29 -53.05 -41.86
C ARG A 432 21.73 -52.66 -42.28
N ARG A 433 22.54 -52.33 -41.25
CA ARG A 433 23.98 -52.68 -41.02
C ARG A 433 25.03 -52.08 -41.98
N ASP A 434 26.29 -51.85 -41.62
CA ASP A 434 27.01 -51.57 -40.35
C ASP A 434 28.05 -50.44 -40.73
N ASP A 435 29.12 -49.99 -40.05
CA ASP A 435 30.04 -50.46 -38.99
C ASP A 435 30.82 -49.21 -38.44
N ARG A 436 31.76 -49.41 -37.50
CA ARG A 436 32.90 -48.55 -37.06
C ARG A 436 32.66 -47.66 -35.83
N ASN A 437 33.20 -47.98 -34.64
CA ASN A 437 34.62 -48.05 -34.21
C ASN A 437 35.19 -46.64 -33.90
N ASN A 438 35.82 -46.33 -32.76
CA ASN A 438 36.39 -47.17 -31.68
C ASN A 438 36.37 -46.39 -30.34
N ASN A 439 36.21 -47.06 -29.19
CA ASN A 439 37.33 -47.35 -28.27
C ASN A 439 36.86 -48.22 -27.09
N ARG A 440 37.80 -48.94 -26.47
CA ARG A 440 37.55 -49.88 -25.37
C ARG A 440 38.03 -49.29 -24.05
N ASN A 441 37.23 -49.43 -23.01
CA ASN A 441 37.78 -50.07 -21.81
C ASN A 441 36.71 -50.92 -21.10
N ALA A 442 37.16 -51.97 -20.43
CA ALA A 442 36.33 -52.93 -19.69
C ALA A 442 37.05 -53.28 -18.37
N LYS A 443 36.55 -54.07 -17.41
CA LYS A 443 35.50 -55.11 -17.42
C LYS A 443 34.84 -55.13 -15.99
N PRO A 444 34.08 -56.16 -15.50
CA PRO A 444 32.74 -55.86 -14.96
C PRO A 444 32.33 -56.58 -13.64
N ARG A 445 31.06 -56.35 -13.20
CA ARG A 445 30.18 -57.32 -12.47
C ARG A 445 30.64 -57.74 -11.05
N ALA A 446 29.83 -58.37 -10.18
CA ALA A 446 28.36 -58.58 -10.09
C ALA A 446 27.99 -58.87 -8.59
N PRO A 447 26.72 -58.78 -8.17
CA PRO A 447 26.29 -59.02 -6.78
C PRO A 447 25.88 -60.48 -6.50
N GLY A 448 25.68 -60.84 -5.23
CA GLY A 448 24.90 -62.03 -4.86
C GLY A 448 24.91 -62.42 -3.37
N GLY A 449 23.83 -63.08 -2.94
CA GLY A 449 23.82 -64.01 -1.79
C GLY A 449 23.43 -63.44 -0.42
N ALA A 450 22.25 -63.83 0.09
CA ALA A 450 21.84 -63.62 1.49
C ALA A 450 21.48 -64.97 2.16
N PHE A 451 21.89 -65.16 3.42
CA PHE A 451 21.36 -66.12 4.40
C PHE A 451 21.91 -65.73 5.79
N GLY A 452 21.16 -65.75 6.90
CA GLY A 452 19.70 -65.87 7.09
C GLY A 452 19.31 -66.34 8.50
N LYS A 453 18.13 -65.90 9.01
CA LYS A 453 17.48 -66.31 10.30
C LYS A 453 18.26 -65.92 11.58
N THR A 454 17.70 -65.80 12.80
CA THR A 454 16.34 -65.84 13.40
C THR A 454 16.43 -64.95 14.68
N GLY A 455 15.39 -64.49 15.39
CA GLY A 455 13.93 -64.69 15.39
C GLY A 455 13.30 -63.78 16.47
N GLY A 456 11.98 -63.78 16.63
CA GLY A 456 11.25 -62.79 17.44
C GLY A 456 10.97 -63.15 18.92
N PRO A 457 9.86 -62.67 19.53
CA PRO A 457 9.99 -61.64 20.58
C PRO A 457 9.13 -61.87 21.85
N GLY A 458 9.38 -61.10 22.92
CA GLY A 458 8.36 -60.87 23.96
C GLY A 458 8.81 -60.37 25.34
N GLY A 459 8.02 -59.47 25.93
CA GLY A 459 7.51 -59.62 27.31
C GLY A 459 8.36 -59.22 28.53
N GLY A 460 8.07 -58.01 29.07
CA GLY A 460 7.54 -57.90 30.44
C GLY A 460 8.46 -57.86 31.68
N GLY A 461 8.61 -56.66 32.25
CA GLY A 461 8.25 -56.39 33.66
C GLY A 461 9.25 -56.64 34.81
N GLY A 462 9.29 -55.68 35.75
CA GLY A 462 9.35 -55.99 37.19
C GLY A 462 10.57 -55.53 38.00
N GLY A 463 10.39 -54.50 38.85
CA GLY A 463 11.24 -54.19 40.01
C GLY A 463 12.58 -53.48 39.74
N GLY A 464 13.16 -52.74 40.69
CA GLY A 464 12.62 -52.33 41.99
C GLY A 464 13.69 -51.68 42.88
N GLY A 465 13.38 -50.55 43.52
CA GLY A 465 14.28 -49.86 44.45
C GLY A 465 13.69 -48.56 45.00
N ARG A 466 13.56 -48.46 46.33
CA ARG A 466 13.30 -47.23 47.11
C ARG A 466 14.62 -46.83 47.80
N GLU A 467 14.86 -45.59 48.20
CA GLU A 467 14.48 -44.93 49.47
C GLU A 467 15.22 -43.54 49.49
N ASP A 468 14.85 -42.46 50.19
CA ASP A 468 13.66 -42.17 51.01
C ASP A 468 13.35 -40.64 51.12
N ARG A 469 12.29 -40.30 51.89
CA ARG A 469 11.88 -39.01 52.52
C ARG A 469 12.99 -37.94 52.66
N GLY A 470 12.77 -36.62 52.55
CA GLY A 470 11.58 -35.73 52.62
C GLY A 470 11.95 -34.44 53.43
N PRO A 471 11.05 -33.48 53.75
CA PRO A 471 9.68 -33.20 53.28
C PRO A 471 9.50 -31.76 52.73
N ARG A 472 8.27 -31.40 52.31
CA ARG A 472 7.82 -29.99 52.15
C ARG A 472 7.13 -29.50 53.43
N ARG A 473 6.99 -28.16 53.57
CA ARG A 473 5.93 -27.53 54.37
C ARG A 473 5.30 -26.39 53.58
N ASP A 474 4.01 -26.50 53.32
CA ASP A 474 3.13 -25.34 53.30
C ASP A 474 2.78 -24.99 54.75
N ASP A 475 2.50 -23.73 55.05
CA ASP A 475 1.25 -23.35 55.72
C ASP A 475 1.03 -21.83 55.70
N ARG A 476 -0.22 -21.41 55.90
CA ARG A 476 -0.63 -20.01 56.03
C ARG A 476 -1.24 -19.81 57.41
N ASP A 477 -0.95 -18.71 58.11
CA ASP A 477 -2.01 -18.05 58.89
C ASP A 477 -1.77 -16.57 59.20
N ARG A 478 -2.73 -15.94 59.88
CA ARG A 478 -3.00 -14.49 59.88
C ARG A 478 -2.74 -13.78 61.22
N GLY A 479 -1.96 -12.70 61.16
CA GLY A 479 -2.09 -11.52 62.04
C GLY A 479 -1.67 -11.70 63.51
N PRO A 480 -1.96 -10.72 64.39
CA PRO A 480 -2.56 -9.40 64.13
C PRO A 480 -1.53 -8.26 64.06
N ARG A 481 -1.95 -7.08 63.59
CA ARG A 481 -1.31 -5.79 63.92
C ARG A 481 -2.20 -5.02 64.88
N ARG A 482 -1.61 -4.27 65.81
CA ARG A 482 -2.31 -3.29 66.65
C ARG A 482 -2.06 -1.89 66.08
N ASP A 483 -3.08 -1.06 66.15
CA ASP A 483 -2.96 0.38 65.94
C ASP A 483 -2.41 1.05 67.19
N ASP A 484 -1.64 2.13 67.01
CA ASP A 484 -1.66 3.26 67.94
C ASP A 484 -1.35 4.58 67.18
N ARG A 485 -1.76 5.72 67.75
CA ARG A 485 -2.05 6.94 66.97
C ARG A 485 -0.98 8.04 67.10
N GLY A 486 -0.67 8.72 65.99
CA GLY A 486 0.10 9.97 65.97
C GLY A 486 0.25 10.54 64.55
N PRO A 487 -0.11 11.82 64.28
CA PRO A 487 -0.20 12.32 62.91
C PRO A 487 1.10 12.98 62.41
N GLY A 488 1.57 12.56 61.23
CA GLY A 488 2.59 13.25 60.45
C GLY A 488 2.24 13.16 58.96
N GLY A 489 1.73 14.25 58.39
CA GLY A 489 1.43 14.32 56.96
C GLY A 489 2.71 14.49 56.12
N PRO A 490 2.85 13.83 54.96
CA PRO A 490 4.02 14.01 54.11
C PRO A 490 4.05 15.41 53.49
N GLU A 491 5.20 16.08 53.59
CA GLU A 491 5.37 17.47 53.19
C GLU A 491 5.21 17.69 51.67
N THR A 492 4.56 18.79 51.31
CA THR A 492 4.50 19.28 49.93
C THR A 492 5.87 19.77 49.47
N ARG A 493 6.53 19.00 48.60
CA ARG A 493 7.72 19.47 47.87
C ARG A 493 7.36 20.63 46.94
N VAL A 494 7.54 21.85 47.44
CA VAL A 494 7.55 23.08 46.64
C VAL A 494 8.79 23.04 45.75
N TYR A 495 8.59 23.02 44.44
CA TYR A 495 9.67 23.34 43.49
C TYR A 495 9.90 24.84 43.53
N HIS A 496 11.04 25.27 44.08
CA HIS A 496 11.53 26.62 43.83
C HIS A 496 11.80 26.79 42.33
N GLN A 497 11.34 27.90 41.76
CA GLN A 497 11.79 28.31 40.43
C GLN A 497 13.23 28.80 40.57
N ASP A 498 14.17 28.13 39.89
CA ASP A 498 15.56 28.61 39.82
C ASP A 498 15.60 29.99 39.18
N SER A 499 16.20 30.94 39.89
CA SER A 499 16.38 32.32 39.42
C SER A 499 17.25 32.36 38.18
N VAL A 500 16.87 33.21 37.21
CA VAL A 500 17.62 33.46 35.97
C VAL A 500 19.09 33.75 36.29
N LYS A 501 20.01 32.90 35.82
CA LYS A 501 21.44 33.19 35.87
C LYS A 501 21.75 34.31 34.89
N VAL A 502 22.44 35.34 35.37
CA VAL A 502 23.04 36.41 34.57
C VAL A 502 24.01 35.78 33.56
N ALA A 503 24.07 36.31 32.35
CA ALA A 503 24.97 35.81 31.31
C ALA A 503 26.40 36.33 31.50
N ASP A 504 27.40 35.44 31.35
CA ASP A 504 28.81 35.84 31.29
C ASP A 504 29.08 36.66 30.01
N GLU A 505 29.54 37.90 30.17
CA GLU A 505 29.71 38.86 29.07
C GLU A 505 30.84 38.51 28.07
N ASP A 506 31.71 37.57 28.42
CA ASP A 506 32.82 37.10 27.57
C ASP A 506 32.56 35.78 26.82
N ASN A 507 31.30 35.35 26.72
CA ASN A 507 30.94 34.26 25.81
C ASN A 507 31.11 34.69 24.33
N PRO A 508 31.98 34.05 23.52
CA PRO A 508 32.24 34.46 22.14
C PRO A 508 31.01 34.39 21.22
N PHE A 509 30.00 33.58 21.55
CA PHE A 509 28.76 33.50 20.78
C PHE A 509 27.83 34.70 20.98
N ALA A 510 27.92 35.43 22.11
CA ALA A 510 27.10 36.61 22.36
C ALA A 510 27.44 37.78 21.41
N LYS A 511 28.74 38.00 21.16
CA LYS A 511 29.25 39.02 20.23
C LYS A 511 28.82 38.74 18.77
N LEU A 512 28.53 37.48 18.42
CA LEU A 512 28.04 37.06 17.10
C LEU A 512 26.52 37.28 16.94
N ALA A 513 25.73 37.20 18.03
CA ALA A 513 24.31 37.54 18.01
C ALA A 513 24.08 39.05 17.79
N ALA A 514 24.89 39.90 18.42
CA ALA A 514 24.81 41.37 18.30
C ALA A 514 25.11 41.89 16.87
N LEU A 515 25.79 41.11 16.03
CA LEU A 515 26.16 41.47 14.65
C LEU A 515 25.12 41.09 13.59
N LYS A 516 23.98 40.50 13.97
CA LYS A 516 22.86 40.17 13.05
C LYS A 516 21.62 41.06 13.21
N LEU A 517 21.75 42.17 13.94
CA LEU A 517 20.66 43.11 14.25
C LEU A 517 21.05 44.58 14.00
N LYS A 518 21.73 44.82 12.88
CA LYS A 518 21.93 46.11 12.22
C LYS A 518 21.83 45.95 10.71
#